data_AF-A0A1G3BB70-F1
#
_entry.id   AF-A0A1G3BB70-F1
#
_cell.length_a   1.000
_cell.length_b   1.000
_cell.length_c   1.000
_cell.angle_alpha   90.00
_cell.angle_beta   90.00
_cell.angle_gamma   90.00
#
_symmetry.space_group_name_H-M   'P 1'
#
loop_
_entity.id
_entity.type
_entity.pdbx_description
1 polymer ?
#
loop_
_entity_poly.entity_id
_entity_poly.type
_entity_poly.pdbx_seq_one_letter_code
_entity_poly.pdbx_strand_id
1 'polypeptide(L)'
;MKKKIIKGDRLQRLQLDIQKWSDSAFGKNRNSLPMVYHLKKEIEELITALLDVCGMGVDVSDEALREKYHRVVMEYADCFMLLIDSAAHFPIGTGALLNAVEKKLEINKKRKWGEPDKNGVVEHIKMAGDL
;
A
#
# COMPACT_ATOMS: atom_id res chain seq x y z
N MET A 1 -21.74 29.63 -17.12
CA MET A 1 -21.08 28.89 -16.03
C MET A 1 -20.03 27.96 -16.61
N LYS A 2 -18.73 28.23 -16.40
CA LYS A 2 -17.67 27.27 -16.73
C LYS A 2 -17.64 26.21 -15.62
N LYS A 3 -17.90 24.94 -15.96
CA LYS A 3 -17.69 23.82 -15.02
C LYS A 3 -16.24 23.90 -14.54
N LYS A 4 -16.05 24.13 -13.24
CA LYS A 4 -14.73 24.06 -12.60
C LYS A 4 -14.30 22.60 -12.70
N ILE A 5 -13.43 22.29 -13.65
CA ILE A 5 -12.79 20.97 -13.73
C ILE A 5 -12.02 20.84 -12.41
N ILE A 6 -12.53 20.04 -11.49
CA ILE A 6 -11.77 19.63 -10.31
C ILE A 6 -10.61 18.82 -10.89
N LYS A 7 -9.42 19.42 -11.00
CA LYS A 7 -8.20 18.64 -11.20
C LYS A 7 -8.17 17.66 -10.02
N GLY A 8 -8.54 16.40 -10.25
CA GLY A 8 -8.48 15.36 -9.22
C GLY A 8 -7.09 15.38 -8.58
N ASP A 9 -6.98 15.02 -7.29
CA ASP A 9 -5.68 15.02 -6.62
C ASP A 9 -4.67 14.11 -7.36
N ARG A 10 -3.37 14.28 -7.09
CA ARG A 10 -2.30 13.53 -7.78
C ARG A 10 -2.51 12.02 -7.68
N LEU A 11 -3.01 11.54 -6.55
CA LEU A 11 -3.18 10.13 -6.28
C LEU A 11 -4.38 9.55 -7.05
N GLN A 12 -5.48 10.31 -7.17
CA GLN A 12 -6.63 9.90 -7.98
C GLN A 12 -6.25 9.78 -9.46
N ARG A 13 -5.41 10.68 -9.99
CA ARG A 13 -4.89 10.56 -11.35
C ARG A 13 -4.03 9.31 -11.52
N LEU A 14 -3.11 9.07 -10.59
CA LEU A 14 -2.26 7.89 -10.59
C LEU A 14 -3.09 6.59 -10.55
N GLN A 15 -4.10 6.51 -9.69
CA GLN A 15 -4.99 5.35 -9.61
C GLN A 15 -5.70 5.10 -10.96
N LEU A 16 -6.22 6.15 -11.60
CA LEU A 16 -6.88 6.03 -12.90
C LEU A 16 -5.90 5.61 -14.01
N ASP A 17 -4.67 6.11 -13.98
CA ASP A 17 -3.63 5.72 -14.93
C ASP A 17 -3.23 4.25 -14.76
N ILE A 18 -3.10 3.78 -13.52
CA ILE A 18 -2.82 2.37 -13.20
C ILE A 18 -3.99 1.48 -13.66
N GLN A 19 -5.23 1.83 -13.31
CA GLN A 19 -6.41 1.08 -13.73
C GLN A 19 -6.49 0.98 -15.26
N LYS A 20 -6.28 2.11 -15.96
CA LYS A 20 -6.32 2.13 -17.42
C LYS A 20 -5.25 1.21 -18.03
N TRP A 21 -4.03 1.24 -17.49
CA TRP A 21 -2.96 0.36 -17.96
C TRP A 21 -3.29 -1.11 -17.66
N SER A 22 -3.70 -1.42 -16.43
CA SER A 22 -3.95 -2.79 -15.99
C SER A 22 -5.14 -3.40 -16.74
N ASP A 23 -6.19 -2.63 -17.01
CA ASP A 23 -7.33 -3.01 -17.86
C ASP A 23 -6.91 -3.32 -19.30
N SER A 24 -5.97 -2.55 -19.83
CA SER A 24 -5.43 -2.76 -21.18
C SER A 24 -4.56 -4.02 -21.25
N ALA A 25 -3.81 -4.32 -20.19
CA ALA A 25 -2.88 -5.45 -20.15
C ALA A 25 -3.59 -6.79 -19.81
N PHE A 26 -4.57 -6.75 -18.91
CA PHE A 26 -5.13 -7.95 -18.28
C PHE A 26 -6.66 -8.08 -18.44
N GLY A 27 -7.32 -7.11 -19.10
CA GLY A 27 -8.75 -7.11 -19.37
C GLY A 27 -9.58 -6.25 -18.40
N LYS A 28 -10.72 -5.74 -18.89
CA LYS A 28 -11.55 -4.69 -18.25
C LYS A 28 -12.55 -5.17 -17.19
N ASN A 29 -12.88 -6.46 -17.16
CA ASN A 29 -13.92 -7.00 -16.27
C ASN A 29 -13.31 -7.76 -15.08
N ARG A 30 -12.15 -7.32 -14.60
CA ARG A 30 -11.49 -7.93 -13.46
C ARG A 30 -12.17 -7.49 -12.17
N ASN A 31 -12.29 -8.42 -11.22
CA ASN A 31 -12.67 -8.07 -9.85
C ASN A 31 -11.39 -7.68 -9.06
N SER A 32 -11.57 -7.07 -7.89
CA SER A 32 -10.48 -6.55 -7.06
C SER A 32 -9.61 -7.62 -6.39
N LEU A 33 -10.08 -8.88 -6.34
CA LEU A 33 -9.49 -9.94 -5.52
C LEU A 33 -8.13 -10.46 -6.04
N PRO A 34 -7.92 -10.71 -7.36
CA PRO A 34 -6.62 -11.07 -7.91
C PRO A 34 -5.51 -10.08 -7.56
N MET A 35 -5.77 -8.77 -7.55
CA MET A 35 -4.76 -7.78 -7.14
C MET A 35 -4.36 -7.95 -5.68
N VAL A 36 -5.27 -8.32 -4.79
CA VAL A 36 -4.96 -8.56 -3.37
C VAL A 36 -4.16 -9.86 -3.21
N TYR A 37 -4.47 -10.91 -3.99
CA TYR A 37 -3.65 -12.11 -4.03
C TYR A 37 -2.24 -11.83 -4.58
N HIS A 38 -2.12 -10.93 -5.54
CA HIS A 38 -0.82 -10.50 -6.05
C HIS A 38 -0.07 -9.66 -5.01
N LEU A 39 -0.76 -8.74 -4.34
CA LEU A 39 -0.21 -7.92 -3.25
C LEU A 39 0.39 -8.80 -2.14
N LYS A 40 -0.21 -9.96 -1.84
CA LYS A 40 0.38 -10.91 -0.90
C LYS A 40 1.78 -11.37 -1.35
N LYS A 41 1.99 -11.61 -2.65
CA LYS A 41 3.30 -12.00 -3.18
C LYS A 41 4.29 -10.84 -3.10
N GLU A 42 3.88 -9.64 -3.52
CA GLU A 42 4.75 -8.45 -3.45
C GLU A 42 5.12 -8.07 -2.01
N ILE A 43 4.27 -8.39 -1.02
CA ILE A 43 4.62 -8.24 0.40
C ILE A 43 5.77 -9.18 0.78
N GLU A 44 5.81 -10.42 0.28
CA GLU A 44 6.94 -11.34 0.53
C GLU A 44 8.22 -10.85 -0.16
N GLU A 45 8.11 -10.26 -1.35
CA GLU A 45 9.23 -9.64 -2.07
C GLU A 45 9.77 -8.41 -1.29
N LEU A 46 8.87 -7.57 -0.77
CA LEU A 46 9.20 -6.44 0.11
C LEU A 46 9.86 -6.89 1.41
N ILE A 47 9.35 -7.94 2.07
CA ILE A 47 9.97 -8.51 3.27
C ILE A 47 11.39 -8.98 2.96
N THR A 48 11.57 -9.68 1.84
CA THR A 48 12.89 -10.15 1.39
C THR A 48 13.85 -8.96 1.15
N ALA A 49 13.40 -7.93 0.43
CA ALA A 49 14.21 -6.75 0.15
C ALA A 49 14.58 -5.97 1.42
N LEU A 50 13.68 -5.90 2.42
CA LEU A 50 13.97 -5.28 3.71
C LEU A 50 15.00 -6.08 4.50
N LEU A 51 14.92 -7.41 4.52
CA LEU A 51 15.90 -8.26 5.19
C LEU A 51 17.32 -8.09 4.62
N ASP A 52 17.45 -7.76 3.34
CA ASP A 52 18.75 -7.49 2.70
C ASP A 52 19.45 -6.21 3.20
N VAL A 53 18.71 -5.30 3.84
CA VAL A 53 19.17 -4.00 4.34
C VAL A 53 18.95 -3.79 5.84
N CYS A 54 18.11 -4.60 6.50
CA CYS A 54 17.81 -4.47 7.92
C CYS A 54 19.08 -4.60 8.77
N GLY A 55 19.30 -3.63 9.66
CA GLY A 55 20.47 -3.59 10.54
C GLY A 55 21.75 -3.06 9.87
N MET A 56 21.71 -2.69 8.58
CA MET A 56 22.79 -1.97 7.93
C MET A 56 22.68 -0.46 8.23
N GLY A 57 23.79 0.17 8.60
CA GLY A 57 23.88 1.63 8.60
C GLY A 57 23.74 2.15 7.15
N VAL A 58 23.04 3.26 6.95
CA VAL A 58 22.85 3.82 5.62
C VAL A 58 24.11 4.60 5.21
N ASP A 59 25.07 3.93 4.58
CA ASP A 59 26.13 4.63 3.85
C ASP A 59 25.77 4.71 2.37
N VAL A 60 25.12 5.81 1.99
CA VAL A 60 24.65 6.07 0.61
C VAL A 60 25.79 6.22 -0.41
N SER A 61 27.06 6.16 0.00
CA SER A 61 28.21 6.13 -0.91
C SER A 61 28.54 4.73 -1.46
N ASP A 62 27.98 3.67 -0.87
CA ASP A 62 28.12 2.30 -1.34
C ASP A 62 27.11 1.99 -2.47
N GLU A 63 27.64 1.69 -3.66
CA GLU A 63 26.84 1.37 -4.84
C GLU A 63 25.98 0.11 -4.66
N ALA A 64 26.50 -0.93 -4.02
CA ALA A 64 25.74 -2.15 -3.73
C ALA A 64 24.62 -1.87 -2.72
N LEU A 65 24.86 -0.96 -1.76
CA LEU A 65 23.81 -0.55 -0.83
C LEU A 65 22.71 0.24 -1.56
N ARG A 66 23.08 1.15 -2.48
CA ARG A 66 22.12 1.92 -3.29
C ARG A 66 21.19 1.03 -4.10
N GLU A 67 21.71 -0.05 -4.70
CA GLU A 67 20.88 -1.01 -5.46
C GLU A 67 19.88 -1.73 -4.57
N LYS A 68 20.29 -2.17 -3.37
CA LYS A 68 19.38 -2.80 -2.40
C LYS A 68 18.29 -1.83 -1.93
N TYR A 69 18.63 -0.58 -1.65
CA TYR A 69 17.63 0.44 -1.32
C TYR A 69 16.67 0.72 -2.48
N HIS A 70 17.19 0.76 -3.71
CA HIS A 70 16.35 0.92 -4.89
C HIS A 70 15.34 -0.22 -5.02
N ARG A 71 15.78 -1.47 -4.81
CA ARG A 71 14.89 -2.63 -4.76
C ARG A 71 13.78 -2.44 -3.74
N VAL A 72 14.10 -2.09 -2.48
CA VAL A 72 13.10 -1.82 -1.44
C VAL A 72 12.05 -0.79 -1.89
N VAL A 73 12.48 0.30 -2.54
CA VAL A 73 11.56 1.33 -3.06
C VAL A 73 10.64 0.77 -4.14
N MET A 74 11.13 -0.09 -5.02
CA MET A 74 10.33 -0.73 -6.07
C MET A 74 9.30 -1.69 -5.47
N GLU A 75 9.68 -2.53 -4.49
CA GLU A 75 8.73 -3.45 -3.84
C GLU A 75 7.61 -2.70 -3.08
N TYR A 76 7.94 -1.55 -2.49
CA TYR A 76 6.92 -0.64 -1.93
C TYR A 76 5.99 -0.09 -3.02
N ALA A 77 6.53 0.25 -4.19
CA ALA A 77 5.75 0.75 -5.31
C ALA A 77 4.80 -0.33 -5.86
N ASP A 78 5.26 -1.58 -6.01
CA ASP A 78 4.44 -2.70 -6.46
C ASP A 78 3.29 -2.97 -5.47
N CYS A 79 3.59 -3.02 -4.17
CA CYS A 79 2.57 -3.11 -3.13
C CYS A 79 1.53 -1.98 -3.22
N PHE A 80 1.99 -0.74 -3.36
CA PHE A 80 1.12 0.43 -3.41
C PHE A 80 0.25 0.44 -4.66
N MET A 81 0.84 0.13 -5.82
CA MET A 81 0.15 0.06 -7.11
C MET A 81 -0.96 -0.98 -7.08
N LEU A 82 -0.68 -2.19 -6.59
CA LEU A 82 -1.68 -3.26 -6.49
C LEU A 82 -2.82 -2.91 -5.52
N LEU A 83 -2.52 -2.25 -4.40
CA LEU A 83 -3.54 -1.82 -3.44
C LEU A 83 -4.51 -0.81 -4.06
N ILE A 84 -4.00 0.22 -4.75
CA ILE A 84 -4.87 1.24 -5.34
C ILE A 84 -5.55 0.78 -6.63
N ASP A 85 -4.95 -0.13 -7.40
CA ASP A 85 -5.60 -0.80 -8.54
C ASP A 85 -6.76 -1.69 -8.09
N SER A 86 -6.54 -2.48 -7.01
CA SER A 86 -7.59 -3.27 -6.37
C SER A 86 -8.78 -2.41 -5.93
N ALA A 87 -8.49 -1.27 -5.27
CA ALA A 87 -9.52 -0.32 -4.85
C ALA A 87 -10.31 0.26 -6.04
N ALA A 88 -9.64 0.56 -7.16
CA ALA A 88 -10.30 1.08 -8.36
C ALA A 88 -11.28 0.06 -8.98
N HIS A 89 -10.96 -1.23 -8.90
CA HIS A 89 -11.83 -2.33 -9.34
C HIS A 89 -12.90 -2.72 -8.30
N PHE A 90 -12.84 -2.14 -7.09
CA PHE A 90 -13.90 -2.18 -6.09
C PHE A 90 -14.54 -0.78 -5.91
N PRO A 91 -14.92 -0.13 -7.02
CA PRO A 91 -15.20 1.31 -7.17
C PRO A 91 -14.82 2.31 -6.03
N ILE A 92 -13.66 2.17 -5.40
CA ILE A 92 -13.16 3.06 -4.35
C ILE A 92 -12.14 4.02 -4.96
N GLY A 93 -12.51 5.29 -5.03
CA GLY A 93 -11.59 6.39 -5.33
C GLY A 93 -10.66 6.70 -4.16
N THR A 94 -9.53 7.34 -4.45
CA THR A 94 -8.47 7.60 -3.46
C THR A 94 -8.90 8.55 -2.36
N GLY A 95 -9.81 9.49 -2.64
CA GLY A 95 -10.38 10.35 -1.61
C GLY A 95 -11.17 9.56 -0.55
N ALA A 96 -11.95 8.55 -0.97
CA ALA A 96 -12.67 7.69 -0.03
C ALA A 96 -11.70 6.81 0.77
N LEU A 97 -10.66 6.27 0.12
CA LEU A 97 -9.61 5.49 0.76
C LEU A 97 -8.84 6.31 1.81
N LEU A 98 -8.41 7.52 1.48
CA LEU A 98 -7.70 8.42 2.40
C LEU A 98 -8.57 8.80 3.60
N ASN A 99 -9.84 9.15 3.38
CA ASN A 99 -10.78 9.41 4.47
C ASN A 99 -10.94 8.19 5.41
N ALA A 100 -10.93 6.98 4.86
CA ALA A 100 -11.00 5.75 5.65
C ALA A 100 -9.70 5.53 6.46
N VAL A 101 -8.53 5.81 5.87
CA VAL A 101 -7.22 5.75 6.54
C VAL A 101 -7.18 6.74 7.70
N GLU A 102 -7.59 8.00 7.50
CA GLU A 102 -7.63 9.03 8.54
C GLU A 102 -8.52 8.61 9.72
N LYS A 103 -9.75 8.15 9.44
CA LYS A 103 -10.66 7.63 10.46
C LYS A 103 -10.07 6.43 11.21
N LYS A 104 -9.46 5.49 10.49
CA LYS A 104 -8.84 4.31 11.09
C LYS A 104 -7.63 4.68 11.95
N LEU A 105 -6.85 5.69 11.55
CA LEU A 105 -5.73 6.21 12.33
C LEU A 105 -6.23 6.77 13.67
N GLU A 106 -7.31 7.56 13.68
CA GLU A 106 -7.90 8.09 14.93
C GLU A 106 -8.44 6.98 15.84
N ILE A 107 -8.98 5.90 15.28
CA ILE A 107 -9.35 4.69 16.04
C ILE A 107 -8.09 4.04 16.62
N ASN A 108 -7.06 3.84 15.81
CA ASN A 108 -5.81 3.17 16.21
C ASN A 108 -5.06 3.93 17.31
N LYS A 109 -5.06 5.27 17.29
CA LYS A 109 -4.49 6.12 18.36
C LYS A 109 -5.14 5.91 19.74
N LYS A 110 -6.41 5.45 19.77
CA LYS A 110 -7.18 5.24 21.01
C LYS A 110 -7.13 3.79 21.52
N ARG A 111 -6.56 2.87 20.75
CA ARG A 111 -6.47 1.45 21.11
C ARG A 111 -5.39 1.23 22.17
N LYS A 112 -5.55 0.13 22.91
CA LYS A 112 -4.47 -0.46 23.69
C LYS A 112 -3.72 -1.46 22.81
N TRP A 113 -2.41 -1.38 22.84
CA TRP A 113 -1.51 -2.21 22.04
C TRP A 113 -0.81 -3.22 22.97
N GLY A 114 -0.62 -4.44 22.47
CA GLY A 114 0.13 -5.48 23.18
C GLY A 114 1.63 -5.33 23.02
N GLU A 115 2.35 -6.39 23.38
CA GLU A 115 3.78 -6.52 23.12
C GLU A 115 4.04 -7.00 21.68
N PRO A 116 5.18 -6.66 21.08
CA PRO A 116 5.57 -7.17 19.77
C PRO A 116 5.77 -8.70 19.78
N ASP A 117 5.42 -9.35 18.68
CA ASP A 117 5.72 -10.77 18.45
C ASP A 117 7.18 -11.01 17.99
N LYS A 118 7.50 -12.25 17.64
CA LYS A 118 8.85 -12.65 17.16
C LYS A 118 9.31 -11.92 15.89
N ASN A 119 8.37 -11.35 15.13
CA ASN A 119 8.63 -10.57 13.92
C ASN A 119 8.52 -9.06 14.18
N GLY A 120 8.34 -8.63 15.43
CA GLY A 120 8.12 -7.23 15.80
C GLY A 120 6.70 -6.71 15.56
N VAL A 121 5.75 -7.58 15.19
CA VAL A 121 4.36 -7.18 14.92
C VAL A 121 3.65 -6.88 16.23
N VAL A 122 3.08 -5.68 16.35
CA VAL A 122 2.29 -5.24 17.52
C VAL A 122 0.81 -5.27 17.17
N GLU A 123 0.06 -6.14 17.84
CA GLU A 123 -1.39 -6.20 17.69
C GLU A 123 -2.13 -5.39 18.77
N HIS A 124 -3.36 -5.00 18.47
CA HIS A 124 -4.25 -4.36 19.44
C HIS A 124 -4.90 -5.41 20.33
N ILE A 125 -5.02 -5.11 21.62
CA ILE A 125 -5.66 -5.99 22.59
C ILE A 125 -7.17 -5.97 22.31
N LYS A 126 -7.74 -7.12 21.92
CA LYS A 126 -9.19 -7.28 21.74
C LYS A 126 -9.86 -7.34 23.10
N MET A 127 -10.80 -6.45 23.36
CA MET A 127 -11.67 -6.54 24.53
C MET A 127 -12.85 -7.48 24.19
N ALA A 128 -13.41 -8.15 25.20
CA ALA A 128 -14.63 -8.93 24.99
C ALA A 128 -15.76 -8.00 24.48
N GLY A 129 -16.17 -8.17 23.22
CA GLY A 129 -17.24 -7.38 22.59
C GLY A 129 -16.85 -6.65 21.30
N ASP A 130 -15.57 -6.61 20.94
CA ASP A 130 -15.12 -6.01 19.66
C ASP A 130 -15.31 -7.01 18.49
N LEU A 131 -16.49 -7.00 17.86
CA LEU A 131 -16.74 -7.55 16.52
C LEU A 131 -16.92 -6.42 15.51
#